data_AF-A0A7X8Z349-F1
#
_entry.id   AF-A0A7X8Z349-F1
#
_cell.length_a   1.000
_cell.length_b   1.000
_cell.length_c   1.000
_cell.angle_alpha   90.00
_cell.angle_beta   90.00
_cell.angle_gamma   90.00
#
_symmetry.space_group_name_H-M   'P 1'
#
loop_
_entity.id
_entity.type
_entity.pdbx_description
1 polymer ?
#
loop_
_entity_poly.entity_id
_entity_poly.type
_entity_poly.pdbx_seq_one_letter_code
_entity_poly.pdbx_strand_id
1 'polypeptide(L)'
;MNVSRHHADWLSLVEVSGPFVSLPVLLRVFPQGLDQRDPVQAKALRSAYEEWQDNPAAAGKQRVWVIYILTDILGYPQDQIAEGQALPAGLEVDVPEMGETLRPDFALVGPYGSDTAGQAQLLIASYPSEQSLDKSVIGKHWKATPATRMMELLHGSGVPLGLVTNGEQWMLVYAPRGETTGYASWYAALWLDEPIILRALHSLLHV
;
A
#
# COMPACT_ATOMS: atom_id res chain seq x y z
N MET A 1 12.74 0.05 27.74
CA MET A 1 11.30 -0.09 27.42
C MET A 1 11.08 -1.50 26.90
N ASN A 2 10.02 -2.20 27.31
CA ASN A 2 9.76 -3.59 26.92
C ASN A 2 9.25 -3.62 25.47
N VAL A 3 10.01 -4.25 24.58
CA VAL A 3 9.75 -4.35 23.13
C VAL A 3 8.32 -4.84 22.85
N SER A 4 7.81 -5.79 23.65
CA SER A 4 6.44 -6.29 23.52
C SER A 4 5.35 -5.24 23.79
N ARG A 5 5.59 -4.28 24.69
CA ARG A 5 4.64 -3.17 24.95
C ARG A 5 4.65 -2.18 23.78
N HIS A 6 5.83 -1.90 23.24
CA HIS A 6 5.98 -1.02 22.07
C HIS A 6 5.27 -1.59 20.84
N HIS A 7 5.35 -2.91 20.60
CA HIS A 7 4.63 -3.56 19.50
C HIS A 7 3.12 -3.71 19.72
N ALA A 8 2.64 -3.78 20.97
CA ALA A 8 1.22 -3.78 21.26
C ALA A 8 0.60 -2.39 21.04
N ASP A 9 1.29 -1.33 21.49
CA ASP A 9 0.90 0.05 21.23
C ASP A 9 0.88 0.33 19.72
N TRP A 10 1.86 -0.22 18.98
CA TRP A 10 1.93 -0.19 17.52
C TRP A 10 0.74 -0.84 16.81
N LEU A 11 0.35 -2.06 17.19
CA LEU A 11 -0.81 -2.75 16.60
C LEU A 11 -2.12 -1.99 16.83
N SER A 12 -2.21 -1.21 17.91
CA SER A 12 -3.40 -0.40 18.21
C SER A 12 -3.57 0.81 17.28
N LEU A 13 -2.50 1.22 16.60
CA LEU A 13 -2.47 2.37 15.67
C LEU A 13 -2.69 1.96 14.21
N VAL A 14 -2.81 0.66 13.94
CA VAL A 14 -3.13 0.13 12.62
C VAL A 14 -4.56 -0.39 12.66
N GLU A 15 -5.44 0.18 11.85
CA GLU A 15 -6.79 -0.37 11.67
C GLU A 15 -6.68 -1.67 10.87
N VAL A 16 -6.59 -2.79 11.60
CA VAL A 16 -6.50 -4.13 11.00
C VAL A 16 -7.87 -4.79 11.01
N SER A 17 -8.26 -5.34 9.86
CA SER A 17 -9.41 -6.24 9.73
C SER A 17 -8.94 -7.56 9.12
N GLY A 18 -9.24 -8.69 9.76
CA GLY A 18 -8.82 -10.03 9.29
C GLY A 18 -7.39 -10.43 9.68
N PRO A 19 -6.89 -11.59 9.21
CA PRO A 19 -5.58 -12.10 9.54
C PRO A 19 -4.51 -11.35 8.74
N PHE A 20 -3.79 -10.45 9.40
CA PHE A 20 -2.80 -9.61 8.73
C PHE A 20 -1.41 -9.85 9.27
N VAL A 21 -1.20 -9.52 10.55
CA VAL A 21 0.09 -9.68 11.21
C VAL A 21 -0.14 -10.00 12.68
N SER A 22 0.50 -11.06 13.16
CA SER A 22 0.45 -11.42 14.57
C SER A 22 1.65 -10.83 15.32
N LEU A 23 1.46 -10.48 16.59
CA LEU A 23 2.53 -9.99 17.47
C LEU A 23 3.80 -10.88 17.46
N PRO A 24 3.70 -12.22 17.42
CA PRO A 24 4.87 -13.09 17.26
C PRO A 24 5.64 -12.90 15.95
N VAL A 25 4.98 -12.61 14.83
CA VAL A 25 5.64 -12.35 13.55
C VAL A 25 6.45 -11.06 13.63
N LEU A 26 5.90 -10.01 14.23
CA LEU A 26 6.59 -8.73 14.42
C LEU A 26 7.83 -8.85 15.28
N LEU A 27 7.74 -9.55 16.41
CA LEU A 27 8.87 -9.78 17.29
C LEU A 27 9.98 -10.62 16.62
N ARG A 28 9.62 -11.41 15.60
CA ARG A 28 10.56 -12.22 14.82
C ARG A 28 11.25 -11.41 13.72
N VAL A 29 10.51 -10.56 13.01
CA VAL A 29 11.05 -9.72 11.92
C VAL A 29 11.78 -8.50 12.48
N PHE A 30 11.31 -7.92 13.59
CA PHE A 30 11.88 -6.75 14.25
C PHE A 30 12.32 -7.06 15.69
N PRO A 31 13.30 -7.96 15.89
CA PRO A 31 13.70 -8.39 17.24
C PRO A 31 14.32 -7.28 18.08
N GLN A 32 14.85 -6.23 17.44
CA GLN A 32 15.44 -5.06 18.11
C GLN A 32 14.47 -3.87 18.20
N GLY A 33 13.20 -4.05 17.82
CA GLY A 33 12.25 -2.95 17.63
C GLY A 33 12.43 -2.25 16.28
N LEU A 34 11.81 -1.08 16.15
CA LEU A 34 11.74 -0.30 14.91
C LEU A 34 12.90 0.70 14.82
N ASP A 35 13.45 0.92 13.63
CA ASP A 35 14.56 1.87 13.40
C ASP A 35 14.23 3.30 13.85
N GLN A 36 15.25 4.07 14.20
CA GLN A 36 15.11 5.46 14.63
C GLN A 36 14.78 6.39 13.45
N ARG A 37 14.01 7.45 13.72
CA ARG A 37 13.60 8.44 12.71
C ARG A 37 14.83 9.21 12.21
N ASP A 38 15.05 9.24 10.91
CA ASP A 38 15.99 10.19 10.29
C ASP A 38 15.32 11.58 10.19
N PRO A 39 15.87 12.62 10.87
CA PRO A 39 15.33 13.98 10.80
C PRO A 39 15.31 14.58 9.38
N VAL A 40 16.25 14.16 8.52
CA VAL A 40 16.33 14.64 7.13
C VAL A 40 15.18 14.05 6.31
N GLN A 41 15.01 12.74 6.37
CA GLN A 41 13.89 12.04 5.72
C GLN A 41 12.53 12.56 6.22
N ALA A 42 12.41 12.82 7.52
CA ALA A 42 11.20 13.37 8.12
C ALA A 42 10.85 14.78 7.60
N LYS A 43 11.85 15.63 7.39
CA LYS A 43 11.64 16.96 6.82
C LYS A 43 11.25 16.87 5.35
N ALA A 44 11.92 16.01 4.59
CA ALA A 44 11.61 15.77 3.19
C ALA A 44 10.17 15.25 3.00
N LEU A 45 9.76 14.28 3.83
CA LEU A 45 8.41 13.74 3.83
C LEU A 45 7.35 14.82 4.07
N ARG A 46 7.58 15.70 5.07
CA ARG A 46 6.66 16.81 5.34
C ARG A 46 6.52 17.73 4.14
N SER A 47 7.63 18.14 3.54
CA SER A 47 7.61 19.02 2.36
C SER A 47 6.91 18.38 1.16
N ALA A 48 7.18 17.10 0.89
CA ALA A 48 6.53 16.36 -0.20
C ALA A 48 5.00 16.21 0.03
N TYR A 49 4.60 15.93 1.27
CA TYR A 49 3.21 15.84 1.66
C TYR A 49 2.49 17.20 1.51
N GLU A 50 3.07 18.29 2.02
CA GLU A 50 2.50 19.64 1.90
C GLU A 50 2.36 20.06 0.43
N GLU A 51 3.35 19.75 -0.41
CA GLU A 51 3.29 20.05 -1.85
C GLU A 51 2.17 19.28 -2.55
N TRP A 52 1.97 18.01 -2.21
CA TRP A 52 0.86 17.22 -2.72
C TRP A 52 -0.48 17.76 -2.23
N GLN A 53 -0.61 17.99 -0.92
CA GLN A 53 -1.83 18.43 -0.24
C GLN A 53 -2.35 19.79 -0.74
N ASP A 54 -1.45 20.68 -1.18
CA ASP A 54 -1.82 21.99 -1.72
C ASP A 54 -2.73 21.90 -2.96
N ASN A 55 -2.53 20.89 -3.82
CA ASN A 55 -3.40 20.67 -4.98
C ASN A 55 -3.39 19.20 -5.46
N PRO A 56 -3.99 18.25 -4.73
CA PRO A 56 -3.90 16.82 -5.05
C PRO A 56 -4.48 16.45 -6.42
N ALA A 57 -5.49 17.20 -6.87
CA ALA A 57 -6.17 17.01 -8.15
C ALA A 57 -5.36 17.49 -9.36
N ALA A 58 -4.24 18.19 -9.16
CA ALA A 58 -3.37 18.60 -10.26
C ALA A 58 -2.82 17.37 -11.00
N ALA A 59 -2.81 17.44 -12.33
CA ALA A 59 -2.35 16.35 -13.18
C ALA A 59 -0.94 15.88 -12.77
N GLY A 60 -0.81 14.59 -12.48
CA GLY A 60 0.46 13.95 -12.13
C GLY A 60 0.90 14.12 -10.67
N LYS A 61 0.35 15.06 -9.88
CA LYS A 61 0.76 15.25 -8.47
C LYS A 61 0.53 14.01 -7.63
N GLN A 62 -0.64 13.37 -7.78
CA GLN A 62 -0.95 12.09 -7.14
C GLN A 62 0.10 11.03 -7.45
N ARG A 63 0.48 10.88 -8.73
CA ARG A 63 1.48 9.91 -9.16
C ARG A 63 2.86 10.20 -8.55
N VAL A 64 3.30 11.46 -8.57
CA VAL A 64 4.58 11.87 -7.97
C VAL A 64 4.61 11.56 -6.48
N TRP A 65 3.53 11.88 -5.77
CA TRP A 65 3.39 11.55 -4.35
C TRP A 65 3.45 10.05 -4.08
N VAL A 66 2.69 9.26 -4.86
CA VAL A 66 2.66 7.81 -4.69
C VAL A 66 4.05 7.22 -4.94
N ILE A 67 4.73 7.60 -6.03
CA ILE A 67 6.07 7.11 -6.33
C ILE A 67 7.06 7.49 -5.22
N TYR A 68 7.03 8.74 -4.73
CA TYR A 68 7.88 9.16 -3.62
C TYR A 68 7.71 8.28 -2.38
N ILE A 69 6.47 7.93 -2.02
CA ILE A 69 6.24 7.00 -0.91
C ILE A 69 6.80 5.61 -1.23
N LEU A 70 6.56 5.08 -2.43
CA LEU A 70 7.08 3.76 -2.81
C LEU A 70 8.62 3.72 -2.79
N THR A 71 9.31 4.75 -3.28
CA THR A 71 10.77 4.76 -3.41
C THR A 71 11.48 5.27 -2.16
N ASP A 72 11.19 6.51 -1.73
CA ASP A 72 11.98 7.22 -0.73
C ASP A 72 11.58 6.84 0.71
N ILE A 73 10.33 6.39 0.88
CA ILE A 73 9.82 6.00 2.19
C ILE A 73 9.81 4.48 2.35
N LEU A 74 9.29 3.73 1.38
CA LEU A 74 9.26 2.27 1.45
C LEU A 74 10.54 1.61 0.91
N GLY A 75 11.42 2.35 0.25
CA GLY A 75 12.71 1.83 -0.22
C GLY A 75 12.62 0.93 -1.45
N TYR A 76 11.49 0.92 -2.17
CA TYR A 76 11.37 0.09 -3.36
C TYR A 76 12.32 0.57 -4.46
N PRO A 77 13.12 -0.33 -5.05
CA PRO A 77 13.97 0.02 -6.18
C PRO A 77 13.13 0.53 -7.34
N GLN A 78 13.48 1.70 -7.89
CA GLN A 78 12.71 2.35 -8.95
C GLN A 78 12.60 1.46 -10.21
N ASP A 79 13.61 0.65 -10.49
CA ASP A 79 13.65 -0.31 -11.59
C ASP A 79 12.73 -1.53 -11.38
N GLN A 80 12.20 -1.72 -10.17
CA GLN A 80 11.21 -2.76 -9.84
C GLN A 80 9.77 -2.23 -9.81
N ILE A 81 9.56 -0.92 -9.95
CA ILE A 81 8.21 -0.33 -10.04
C ILE A 81 7.79 -0.27 -11.52
N ALA A 82 6.90 -1.17 -11.91
CA ALA A 82 6.32 -1.22 -13.24
C ALA A 82 5.04 -0.39 -13.33
N GLU A 83 4.85 0.35 -14.42
CA GLU A 83 3.64 1.11 -14.73
C GLU A 83 3.31 1.05 -16.23
N GLY A 84 2.05 1.32 -16.60
CA GLY A 84 1.64 1.41 -18.00
C GLY A 84 2.00 0.14 -18.80
N GLN A 85 2.80 0.29 -19.85
CA GLN A 85 3.22 -0.83 -20.70
C GLN A 85 4.29 -1.74 -20.06
N ALA A 86 4.93 -1.31 -18.98
CA ALA A 86 5.91 -2.12 -18.26
C ALA A 86 5.26 -3.13 -17.28
N LEU A 87 3.95 -2.98 -17.01
CA LEU A 87 3.22 -3.91 -16.16
C LEU A 87 3.26 -5.34 -16.74
N PRO A 88 3.51 -6.37 -15.91
CA PRO A 88 3.40 -7.75 -16.33
C PRO A 88 2.04 -8.06 -16.97
N ALA A 89 2.04 -8.93 -17.98
CA ALA A 89 0.81 -9.40 -18.62
C ALA A 89 -0.06 -10.21 -17.63
N GLY A 90 -1.37 -10.22 -17.84
CA GLY A 90 -2.30 -11.01 -17.01
C GLY A 90 -2.68 -10.37 -15.68
N LEU A 91 -2.34 -9.09 -15.45
CA LEU A 91 -2.79 -8.32 -14.28
C LEU A 91 -4.13 -7.60 -14.50
N GLU A 92 -4.86 -7.98 -15.55
CA GLU A 92 -6.20 -7.49 -15.84
C GLU A 92 -7.22 -8.57 -15.47
N VAL A 93 -8.28 -8.17 -14.76
CA VAL A 93 -9.34 -9.06 -14.29
C VAL A 93 -10.67 -8.52 -14.74
N ASP A 94 -11.35 -9.26 -15.62
CA ASP A 94 -12.71 -8.95 -16.01
C ASP A 94 -13.68 -9.36 -14.90
N VAL A 95 -14.64 -8.48 -14.61
CA VAL A 95 -15.77 -8.71 -13.71
C VAL A 95 -17.05 -8.54 -14.55
N PRO A 96 -17.43 -9.55 -15.35
CA PRO A 96 -18.47 -9.42 -16.37
C PRO A 96 -19.85 -9.04 -15.80
N GLU A 97 -20.18 -9.54 -14.61
CA GLU A 97 -21.44 -9.26 -13.91
C GLU A 97 -21.61 -7.76 -13.62
N MET A 98 -20.48 -7.06 -13.50
CA MET A 98 -20.41 -5.63 -13.20
C MET A 98 -20.03 -4.79 -14.42
N GLY A 99 -19.70 -5.42 -15.55
CA GLY A 99 -19.25 -4.76 -16.78
C GLY A 99 -17.97 -3.95 -16.60
N GLU A 100 -17.07 -4.38 -15.72
CA GLU A 100 -15.82 -3.67 -15.42
C GLU A 100 -14.61 -4.57 -15.60
N THR A 101 -13.50 -3.98 -16.05
CA THR A 101 -12.18 -4.62 -16.07
C THR A 101 -11.29 -3.91 -15.06
N LEU A 102 -10.73 -4.67 -14.13
CA LEU A 102 -9.84 -4.18 -13.09
C LEU A 102 -8.40 -4.32 -13.54
N ARG A 103 -7.58 -3.30 -13.27
CA ARG A 103 -6.15 -3.26 -13.56
C ARG A 103 -5.44 -2.42 -12.51
N PRO A 104 -4.22 -2.78 -12.07
CA PRO A 104 -3.42 -1.93 -11.20
C PRO A 104 -2.81 -0.75 -11.97
N ASP A 105 -2.50 0.33 -11.26
CA ASP A 105 -1.75 1.47 -11.80
C ASP A 105 -0.24 1.17 -11.80
N PHE A 106 0.25 0.50 -10.75
CA PHE A 106 1.63 0.07 -10.62
C PHE A 106 1.73 -1.39 -10.14
N ALA A 107 2.88 -2.01 -10.36
CA ALA A 107 3.23 -3.26 -9.72
C ALA A 107 4.68 -3.21 -9.24
N LEU A 108 4.95 -3.73 -8.04
CA LEU A 108 6.32 -4.08 -7.64
C LEU A 108 6.64 -5.45 -8.23
N VAL A 109 7.67 -5.55 -9.06
CA VAL A 109 8.10 -6.82 -9.66
C VAL A 109 9.29 -7.40 -8.91
N GLY A 110 9.40 -8.73 -8.88
CA GLY A 110 10.49 -9.41 -8.19
C GLY A 110 11.86 -9.05 -8.79
N PRO A 111 12.92 -9.02 -7.94
CA PRO A 111 14.24 -8.56 -8.33
C PRO A 111 14.86 -9.43 -9.42
N TYR A 112 15.70 -8.82 -10.25
CA TYR A 112 16.40 -9.56 -11.30
C TYR A 112 17.30 -10.67 -10.69
N GLY A 113 17.23 -11.87 -11.25
CA GLY A 113 18.02 -13.02 -10.79
C GLY A 113 17.46 -13.77 -9.58
N SER A 114 16.25 -13.44 -9.09
CA SER A 114 15.50 -14.28 -8.15
C SER A 114 14.53 -15.21 -8.86
N ASP A 115 13.96 -16.17 -8.11
CA ASP A 115 12.88 -17.03 -8.59
C ASP A 115 11.58 -16.26 -8.93
N THR A 116 11.47 -15.02 -8.42
CA THR A 116 10.33 -14.11 -8.64
C THR A 116 10.61 -13.04 -9.69
N ALA A 117 11.75 -13.10 -10.38
CA ALA A 117 12.18 -12.08 -11.34
C ALA A 117 11.10 -11.77 -12.38
N GLY A 118 10.71 -10.49 -12.48
CA GLY A 118 9.69 -10.01 -13.41
C GLY A 118 8.24 -10.40 -13.08
N GLN A 119 8.01 -11.15 -12.00
CA GLN A 119 6.67 -11.48 -11.52
C GLN A 119 6.18 -10.40 -10.57
N ALA A 120 4.91 -9.99 -10.69
CA ALA A 120 4.30 -9.04 -9.77
C ALA A 120 4.20 -9.63 -8.36
N GLN A 121 4.75 -8.90 -7.38
CA GLN A 121 4.75 -9.26 -5.95
C GLN A 121 3.73 -8.42 -5.16
N LEU A 122 3.50 -7.19 -5.61
CA LEU A 122 2.54 -6.24 -5.03
C LEU A 122 1.85 -5.47 -6.15
N LEU A 123 0.51 -5.42 -6.13
CA LEU A 123 -0.28 -4.58 -7.04
C LEU A 123 -0.63 -3.26 -6.36
N ILE A 124 -0.53 -2.13 -7.05
CA ILE A 124 -0.87 -0.82 -6.48
C ILE A 124 -1.97 -0.16 -7.31
N ALA A 125 -3.03 0.28 -6.64
CA ALA A 125 -4.11 1.05 -7.24
C ALA A 125 -4.27 2.40 -6.52
N SER A 126 -4.28 3.47 -7.30
CA SER A 126 -4.42 4.84 -6.84
C SER A 126 -5.78 5.41 -7.25
N TYR A 127 -6.38 6.18 -6.35
CA TYR A 127 -7.65 6.84 -6.54
C TYR A 127 -7.50 8.36 -6.36
N PRO A 128 -8.42 9.18 -6.90
CA PRO A 128 -8.46 10.60 -6.59
C PRO A 128 -8.58 10.85 -5.08
N SER A 129 -8.03 11.96 -4.60
CA SER A 129 -8.01 12.35 -3.17
C SER A 129 -9.39 12.37 -2.51
N GLU A 130 -10.43 12.66 -3.28
CA GLU A 130 -11.81 12.76 -2.78
C GLU A 130 -12.46 11.37 -2.62
N GLN A 131 -11.88 10.32 -3.20
CA GLN A 131 -12.38 8.95 -3.09
C GLN A 131 -11.96 8.35 -1.76
N SER A 132 -12.91 8.17 -0.84
CA SER A 132 -12.70 7.34 0.35
C SER A 132 -12.51 5.88 -0.05
N LEU A 133 -11.52 5.19 0.54
CA LEU A 133 -11.24 3.78 0.24
C LEU A 133 -12.28 2.82 0.83
N ASP A 134 -13.05 3.29 1.82
CA ASP A 134 -14.12 2.55 2.50
C ASP A 134 -15.51 2.78 1.89
N LYS A 135 -15.62 3.68 0.92
CA LYS A 135 -16.88 3.97 0.21
C LYS A 135 -16.84 3.43 -1.21
N SER A 136 -18.02 3.15 -1.77
CA SER A 136 -18.14 2.75 -3.16
C SER A 136 -17.49 3.78 -4.10
N VAL A 137 -16.87 3.30 -5.18
CA VAL A 137 -16.21 4.19 -6.15
C VAL A 137 -17.21 5.16 -6.78
N ILE A 138 -16.88 6.45 -6.71
CA ILE A 138 -17.72 7.54 -7.22
C ILE A 138 -17.87 7.40 -8.74
N GLY A 139 -19.09 7.61 -9.24
CA GLY A 139 -19.37 7.58 -10.68
C GLY A 139 -19.40 6.18 -11.31
N LYS A 140 -19.17 5.11 -10.53
CA LYS A 140 -19.24 3.72 -11.03
C LYS A 140 -20.60 3.07 -10.77
N HIS A 141 -20.99 2.20 -11.70
CA HIS A 141 -22.20 1.38 -11.58
C HIS A 141 -22.03 0.36 -10.45
N TRP A 142 -20.92 -0.38 -10.49
CA TRP A 142 -20.57 -1.33 -9.46
C TRP A 142 -20.26 -0.62 -8.14
N LYS A 143 -21.07 -0.88 -7.12
CA LYS A 143 -21.00 -0.28 -5.78
C LYS A 143 -19.95 -0.89 -4.86
N ALA A 144 -18.88 -1.47 -5.42
CA ALA A 144 -17.72 -1.90 -4.64
C ALA A 144 -16.85 -0.71 -4.20
N THR A 145 -16.25 -0.86 -3.02
CA THR A 145 -15.20 0.03 -2.52
C THR A 145 -13.88 -0.22 -3.25
N PRO A 146 -12.94 0.73 -3.23
CA PRO A 146 -11.55 0.49 -3.64
C PRO A 146 -10.93 -0.78 -3.05
N ALA A 147 -11.15 -1.03 -1.76
CA ALA A 147 -10.67 -2.24 -1.07
C ALA A 147 -11.24 -3.53 -1.69
N THR A 148 -12.56 -3.59 -1.93
CA THR A 148 -13.20 -4.73 -2.58
C THR A 148 -12.72 -4.92 -4.01
N ARG A 149 -12.55 -3.84 -4.77
CA ARG A 149 -11.99 -3.93 -6.13
C ARG A 149 -10.57 -4.48 -6.13
N MET A 150 -9.72 -4.06 -5.19
CA MET A 150 -8.38 -4.63 -5.05
C MET A 150 -8.45 -6.12 -4.70
N MET A 151 -9.31 -6.54 -3.77
CA MET A 151 -9.49 -7.96 -3.45
C MET A 151 -9.86 -8.80 -4.68
N GLU A 152 -10.82 -8.35 -5.49
CA GLU A 152 -11.20 -9.05 -6.74
C GLU A 152 -10.03 -9.10 -7.74
N LEU A 153 -9.28 -8.01 -7.86
CA LEU A 153 -8.08 -7.94 -8.70
C LEU A 153 -7.01 -8.95 -8.24
N LEU A 154 -6.75 -9.05 -6.94
CA LEU A 154 -5.79 -9.99 -6.36
C LEU A 154 -6.23 -11.45 -6.59
N HIS A 155 -7.50 -11.76 -6.34
CA HIS A 155 -8.04 -13.09 -6.59
C HIS A 155 -7.96 -13.49 -8.07
N GLY A 156 -8.30 -12.58 -8.99
CA GLY A 156 -8.28 -12.85 -10.42
C GLY A 156 -6.87 -12.96 -10.99
N SER A 157 -5.97 -12.05 -10.62
CA SER A 157 -4.56 -12.05 -11.09
C SER A 157 -3.69 -13.13 -10.43
N GLY A 158 -4.10 -13.63 -9.26
CA GLY A 158 -3.32 -14.60 -8.49
C GLY A 158 -2.18 -13.99 -7.67
N VAL A 159 -2.05 -12.66 -7.65
CA VAL A 159 -1.12 -11.95 -6.76
C VAL A 159 -1.78 -11.79 -5.39
N PRO A 160 -1.12 -12.16 -4.28
CA PRO A 160 -1.76 -12.19 -2.96
C PRO A 160 -1.79 -10.84 -2.24
N LEU A 161 -0.99 -9.86 -2.67
CA LEU A 161 -0.79 -8.60 -1.96
C LEU A 161 -1.07 -7.38 -2.85
N GLY A 162 -1.83 -6.43 -2.32
CA GLY A 162 -2.17 -5.19 -3.01
C GLY A 162 -2.18 -3.97 -2.10
N LEU A 163 -1.77 -2.82 -2.60
CA LEU A 163 -1.77 -1.53 -1.92
C LEU A 163 -2.76 -0.59 -2.62
N VAL A 164 -3.71 -0.05 -1.86
CA VAL A 164 -4.72 0.88 -2.36
C VAL A 164 -4.49 2.23 -1.71
N THR A 165 -4.50 3.31 -2.48
CA THR A 165 -4.33 4.65 -1.91
C THR A 165 -5.15 5.71 -2.62
N ASN A 166 -5.62 6.70 -1.87
CA ASN A 166 -6.11 7.98 -2.42
C ASN A 166 -5.11 9.12 -2.14
N GLY A 167 -3.87 8.77 -1.79
CA GLY A 167 -2.79 9.70 -1.42
C GLY A 167 -2.78 9.97 0.09
N GLU A 168 -3.94 10.12 0.71
CA GLU A 168 -4.06 10.31 2.17
C GLU A 168 -4.12 8.98 2.92
N GLN A 169 -5.08 8.14 2.57
CA GLN A 169 -5.23 6.79 3.12
C GLN A 169 -4.42 5.81 2.27
N TRP A 170 -3.70 4.93 2.96
CA TRP A 170 -2.92 3.85 2.37
C TRP A 170 -3.40 2.55 2.99
N MET A 171 -3.93 1.65 2.19
CA MET A 171 -4.52 0.40 2.63
C MET A 171 -3.81 -0.78 1.98
N LEU A 172 -3.17 -1.62 2.79
CA LEU A 172 -2.62 -2.88 2.33
C LEU A 172 -3.72 -3.96 2.43
N VAL A 173 -3.85 -4.74 1.37
CA VAL A 173 -4.83 -5.81 1.18
C VAL A 173 -4.06 -7.11 0.96
N TYR A 174 -4.27 -8.08 1.84
CA TYR A 174 -3.71 -9.43 1.72
C TYR A 174 -4.85 -10.39 1.43
N ALA A 175 -4.92 -10.89 0.20
CA ALA A 175 -6.01 -11.71 -0.31
C ALA A 175 -5.50 -12.99 -1.01
N PRO A 176 -4.78 -13.89 -0.28
CA PRO A 176 -4.40 -15.19 -0.84
C PRO A 176 -5.64 -16.02 -1.19
N ARG A 177 -5.56 -16.74 -2.32
CA ARG A 177 -6.67 -17.57 -2.80
C ARG A 177 -7.05 -18.63 -1.78
N GLY A 178 -8.34 -18.68 -1.43
CA GLY A 178 -8.92 -19.71 -0.55
C GLY A 178 -8.77 -19.43 0.94
N GLU A 179 -8.22 -18.28 1.32
CA GLU A 179 -8.07 -17.84 2.70
C GLU A 179 -8.88 -16.56 2.96
N THR A 180 -8.95 -16.14 4.22
CA THR A 180 -9.64 -14.90 4.62
C THR A 180 -8.80 -13.68 4.25
N THR A 181 -9.41 -12.72 3.54
CA THR A 181 -8.76 -11.44 3.22
C THR A 181 -8.50 -10.62 4.48
N GLY A 182 -7.28 -10.07 4.58
CA GLY A 182 -6.88 -9.12 5.59
C GLY A 182 -6.64 -7.72 5.01
N TYR A 183 -6.89 -6.70 5.83
CA TYR A 183 -6.72 -5.29 5.50
C TYR A 183 -5.97 -4.58 6.62
N ALA A 184 -5.11 -3.63 6.26
CA ALA A 184 -4.50 -2.69 7.20
C ALA A 184 -4.43 -1.30 6.57
N SER A 185 -4.84 -0.27 7.31
CA SER A 185 -4.82 1.12 6.84
C SER A 185 -3.91 2.02 7.66
N TRP A 186 -3.32 3.00 6.97
CA TRP A 186 -2.56 4.11 7.52
C TRP A 186 -2.99 5.42 6.86
N TYR A 187 -2.75 6.53 7.54
CA TYR A 187 -3.03 7.88 7.04
C TYR A 187 -1.75 8.71 6.96
N ALA A 188 -1.52 9.35 5.82
CA ALA A 188 -0.31 10.08 5.50
C ALA A 188 -0.06 11.25 6.47
N ALA A 189 -1.11 11.99 6.85
CA ALA A 189 -1.00 13.06 7.84
C ALA A 189 -0.41 12.56 9.17
N LEU A 190 -0.77 11.35 9.60
CA LEU A 190 -0.31 10.78 10.87
C LEU A 190 1.18 10.41 10.85
N TRP A 191 1.79 10.17 9.68
CA TRP A 191 3.21 9.88 9.57
C TRP A 191 4.11 11.06 10.00
N LEU A 192 3.59 12.28 9.91
CA LEU A 192 4.31 13.50 10.24
C LEU A 192 4.49 13.66 11.76
N ASP A 193 3.44 13.29 12.49
CA ASP A 193 3.24 13.56 13.92
C ASP A 193 3.52 12.33 14.79
N GLU A 194 3.29 11.13 14.26
CA GLU A 194 3.46 9.87 14.97
C GLU A 194 4.53 8.98 14.29
N PRO A 195 5.81 9.10 14.70
CA PRO A 195 6.90 8.33 14.12
C PRO A 195 6.67 6.82 14.13
N ILE A 196 5.85 6.32 15.03
CA ILE A 196 5.54 4.90 15.18
C ILE A 196 4.62 4.36 14.07
N ILE A 197 3.75 5.20 13.49
CA ILE A 197 2.82 4.82 12.41
C ILE A 197 3.55 4.71 11.08
N LEU A 198 4.42 5.66 10.76
CA LEU A 198 5.29 5.58 9.57
C LEU A 198 6.20 4.34 9.63
N ARG A 199 6.74 4.06 10.82
CA ARG A 199 7.54 2.85 11.04
C ARG A 199 6.73 1.57 10.91
N ALA A 200 5.43 1.59 11.19
CA ALA A 200 4.51 0.47 10.96
C ALA A 200 4.40 0.10 9.50
N LEU A 201 4.10 1.10 8.69
CA LEU A 201 4.01 0.97 7.25
C LEU A 201 5.35 0.47 6.68
N HIS A 202 6.45 1.13 7.04
CA HIS A 202 7.80 0.73 6.63
C HIS A 202 8.10 -0.72 7.02
N SER A 203 7.75 -1.15 8.22
CA SER A 203 8.04 -2.50 8.70
C SER A 203 7.27 -3.61 7.99
N LEU A 204 6.07 -3.32 7.50
CA LEU A 204 5.27 -4.33 6.79
C LEU A 204 5.55 -4.37 5.30
N LEU A 205 6.06 -3.28 4.75
CA LEU A 205 6.16 -3.09 3.31
C LEU A 205 7.59 -2.98 2.80
N HIS A 206 8.56 -2.56 3.61
CA HIS A 206 9.96 -2.46 3.17
C HIS A 206 10.53 -3.82 2.78
N VAL A 207 11.33 -3.84 1.69
CA VAL A 207 12.04 -5.03 1.18
C VAL A 207 13.47 -5.05 1.66
#